data_AF-A0A817TCR7-F1
#
_entry.id   AF-A0A817TCR7-F1
#
_cell.length_a   1.000
_cell.length_b   1.000
_cell.length_c   1.000
_cell.angle_alpha   90.00
_cell.angle_beta   90.00
_cell.angle_gamma   90.00
#
_symmetry.space_group_name_H-M   'P 1'
#
loop_
_entity.id
_entity.type
_entity.pdbx_description
1 polymer ?
#
loop_
_entity_poly.entity_id
_entity_poly.type
_entity_poly.pdbx_seq_one_letter_code
_entity_poly.pdbx_strand_id
1 'polypeptide(L)'
;MYDSHESLRDDFEVSCEELDQLVELARSVDGVYGSRMTGGGFGGCTVTLVKKSSVEKCIDTIKKGYHGTASFYEFEPSNGTCSIDLKRD
;
A
#
# COMPACT_ATOMS: atom_id res chain seq x y z
N MET A 1 -7.25 9.28 -1.72
CA MET A 1 -5.92 8.68 -1.39
C MET A 1 -4.83 9.35 -2.20
N TYR A 2 -4.99 9.47 -3.52
CA TYR A 2 -4.03 10.15 -4.39
C TYR A 2 -3.75 11.58 -3.96
N ASP A 3 -4.76 12.40 -3.67
CA ASP A 3 -4.55 13.78 -3.20
C ASP A 3 -3.67 13.85 -1.93
N SER A 4 -3.80 12.86 -1.04
CA SER A 4 -2.92 12.76 0.14
C SER A 4 -1.50 12.32 -0.21
N HIS A 5 -1.32 11.46 -1.21
CA HIS A 5 0.01 11.09 -1.68
C HIS A 5 0.69 12.25 -2.39
N GLU A 6 -0.03 12.95 -3.27
CA GLU A 6 0.44 14.14 -3.98
C GLU A 6 0.86 15.22 -2.98
N SER A 7 0.06 15.52 -1.95
CA SER A 7 0.48 16.45 -0.89
C SER A 7 1.68 15.96 -0.07
N LEU A 8 1.79 14.66 0.23
CA LEU A 8 2.97 14.10 0.91
C LEU A 8 4.25 14.13 0.08
N ARG A 9 4.11 14.04 -1.25
CA ARG A 9 5.21 14.12 -2.21
C ARG A 9 5.63 15.56 -2.46
N ASP A 10 4.67 16.42 -2.76
CA ASP A 10 4.91 17.76 -3.30
C ASP A 10 4.93 18.85 -2.22
N ASP A 11 4.04 18.79 -1.22
CA ASP A 11 3.96 19.83 -0.18
C ASP A 11 4.80 19.50 1.05
N PHE A 12 4.76 18.23 1.48
CA PHE A 12 5.44 17.78 2.70
C PHE A 12 6.82 17.15 2.41
N GLU A 13 7.11 16.80 1.15
CA GLU A 13 8.39 16.28 0.68
C GLU A 13 8.92 15.07 1.48
N VAL A 14 8.02 14.17 1.88
CA VAL A 14 8.37 12.92 2.61
C VAL A 14 8.25 11.66 1.76
N SER A 15 7.89 11.77 0.49
CA SER A 15 7.91 10.62 -0.42
C SER A 15 9.32 10.28 -0.91
N CYS A 16 9.43 9.30 -1.79
CA CYS A 16 10.65 8.99 -2.54
C CYS A 16 10.28 8.32 -3.87
N GLU A 17 11.24 8.20 -4.78
CA GLU A 17 11.04 7.62 -6.11
C GLU A 17 10.42 6.22 -6.04
N GLU A 18 10.87 5.40 -5.09
CA GLU A 18 10.34 4.05 -4.88
C GLU A 18 8.86 4.06 -4.52
N LEU A 19 8.43 4.92 -3.58
CA LEU A 19 7.04 5.01 -3.16
C LEU A 19 6.15 5.56 -4.28
N ASP A 20 6.63 6.59 -4.97
CA ASP A 20 5.90 7.23 -6.07
C ASP A 20 5.69 6.23 -7.22
N GLN A 21 6.72 5.44 -7.56
CA GLN A 21 6.62 4.40 -8.58
C GLN A 21 5.61 3.31 -8.18
N LEU A 22 5.60 2.86 -6.92
CA LEU A 22 4.63 1.87 -6.43
C LEU A 22 3.18 2.40 -6.51
N VAL A 23 2.95 3.68 -6.17
CA VAL A 23 1.63 4.30 -6.23
C VAL A 23 1.15 4.45 -7.68
N GLU A 24 2.00 4.89 -8.60
CA GLU A 24 1.63 5.05 -10.00
C GLU A 24 1.39 3.72 -10.72
N LEU A 25 2.20 2.70 -10.42
CA LEU A 25 1.96 1.33 -10.91
C LEU A 25 0.61 0.80 -10.42
N ALA A 26 0.28 0.98 -9.15
CA ALA A 26 -1.03 0.61 -8.61
C ALA A 26 -2.17 1.39 -9.29
N ARG A 27 -2.00 2.71 -9.49
CA ARG A 27 -2.99 3.59 -10.15
C ARG A 27 -3.32 3.16 -11.58
N SER A 28 -2.38 2.53 -12.28
CA SER A 28 -2.59 2.04 -13.65
C SER A 28 -3.54 0.83 -13.76
N VAL A 29 -3.89 0.18 -12.64
CA VAL A 29 -4.63 -1.07 -12.64
C VAL A 29 -6.13 -0.84 -12.44
N ASP A 30 -6.93 -1.26 -13.41
CA ASP A 30 -8.39 -1.25 -13.29
C ASP A 30 -8.88 -2.07 -12.07
N GLY A 31 -9.74 -1.44 -11.28
CA GLY A 31 -10.20 -1.93 -9.98
C GLY A 31 -9.40 -1.43 -8.77
N VAL A 32 -8.33 -0.66 -8.96
CA VAL A 32 -7.69 0.10 -7.87
C VAL A 32 -8.47 1.41 -7.65
N TYR A 33 -8.96 1.61 -6.43
CA TYR A 33 -9.71 2.81 -6.04
C TYR A 33 -8.80 3.92 -5.47
N GLY A 34 -7.61 3.56 -4.99
CA GLY A 34 -6.64 4.52 -4.48
C GLY A 34 -5.36 3.87 -3.99
N SER A 35 -4.26 4.60 -4.04
CA SER A 35 -2.99 4.22 -3.43
C SER A 35 -2.29 5.45 -2.85
N ARG A 36 -1.46 5.26 -1.82
CA ARG A 36 -0.60 6.29 -1.21
C ARG A 36 0.49 5.65 -0.36
N MET A 37 1.57 6.38 -0.11
CA MET A 37 2.51 6.02 0.98
C MET A 37 1.81 5.99 2.34
N THR A 38 2.31 5.18 3.28
CA THR A 38 1.81 5.12 4.67
C THR A 38 2.98 5.05 5.66
N GLY A 39 2.82 5.68 6.82
CA GLY A 39 3.90 5.84 7.80
C GLY A 39 4.71 7.13 7.59
N GLY A 40 5.99 7.09 7.99
CA GLY A 40 6.85 8.29 8.07
C GLY A 40 7.45 8.78 6.75
N GLY A 41 7.44 7.97 5.68
CA GLY A 41 8.02 8.34 4.39
C GLY A 41 9.48 7.91 4.19
N PHE A 42 10.11 8.42 3.13
CA PHE A 42 11.47 8.09 2.70
C PHE A 42 11.69 6.57 2.51
N GLY A 43 10.66 5.88 2.02
CA GLY A 43 10.59 4.43 1.86
C GLY A 43 9.47 3.80 2.70
N GLY A 44 9.59 2.49 2.94
CA GLY A 44 8.60 1.74 3.71
C GLY A 44 7.48 1.19 2.83
N CYS A 45 6.22 1.51 3.16
CA CYS A 45 5.05 0.86 2.57
C CYS A 45 4.14 1.86 1.85
N THR A 46 3.47 1.36 0.81
CA THR A 46 2.24 1.97 0.27
C THR A 46 1.02 1.17 0.75
N VAL A 47 -0.13 1.84 0.81
CA VAL A 47 -1.42 1.20 1.04
C VAL A 47 -2.30 1.43 -0.16
N THR A 48 -2.86 0.34 -0.72
CA THR A 48 -3.66 0.36 -1.93
C THR A 48 -5.03 -0.23 -1.64
N LEU A 49 -6.09 0.55 -1.88
CA LEU A 49 -7.45 0.07 -1.85
C LEU A 49 -7.81 -0.46 -3.24
N VAL A 50 -8.04 -1.77 -3.34
CA VAL A 50 -8.27 -2.46 -4.60
C VAL A 50 -9.46 -3.42 -4.50
N LYS A 51 -10.23 -3.53 -5.58
CA LYS A 51 -11.29 -4.52 -5.72
C LYS A 51 -10.69 -5.92 -5.62
N LYS A 52 -11.31 -6.81 -4.84
CA LYS A 52 -10.79 -8.17 -4.59
C LYS A 52 -10.43 -8.96 -5.85
N SER A 53 -11.23 -8.82 -6.92
CA SER A 53 -10.98 -9.47 -8.21
C SER A 53 -9.77 -8.94 -8.98
N SER A 54 -9.22 -7.78 -8.58
CA SER A 54 -8.10 -7.11 -9.26
C SER A 54 -6.78 -7.22 -8.48
N VAL A 55 -6.75 -7.92 -7.35
CA VAL A 55 -5.56 -8.02 -6.48
C VAL A 55 -4.37 -8.64 -7.20
N GLU A 56 -4.55 -9.82 -7.81
CA GLU A 56 -3.45 -10.50 -8.53
C GLU A 56 -2.89 -9.64 -9.66
N LYS A 57 -3.78 -9.02 -10.45
CA LYS A 57 -3.40 -8.10 -11.52
C LYS A 57 -2.61 -6.89 -10.98
N CYS A 58 -3.00 -6.36 -9.82
CA CYS A 58 -2.31 -5.27 -9.15
C CYS A 58 -0.88 -5.68 -8.77
N ILE A 59 -0.74 -6.81 -8.08
CA ILE A 59 0.56 -7.36 -7.65
C ILE A 59 1.45 -7.62 -8.87
N ASP A 60 0.94 -8.26 -9.92
CA ASP A 60 1.71 -8.56 -11.13
C ASP A 60 2.15 -7.31 -11.87
N THR A 61 1.30 -6.29 -11.93
CA THR A 61 1.64 -5.01 -12.57
C THR A 61 2.78 -4.32 -11.81
N ILE A 62 2.69 -4.28 -10.48
CA ILE A 62 3.74 -3.70 -9.64
C ILE A 62 5.03 -4.50 -9.78
N LYS A 63 4.99 -5.84 -9.68
CA LYS A 63 6.19 -6.69 -9.81
C LYS A 63 6.91 -6.53 -11.16
N LYS A 64 6.16 -6.31 -12.24
CA LYS A 64 6.74 -6.12 -13.58
C LYS A 64 7.30 -4.72 -13.79
N GLY A 65 6.65 -3.71 -13.21
CA GLY A 65 6.99 -2.31 -13.43
C GLY A 65 7.94 -1.70 -12.41
N TYR A 66 8.07 -2.30 -11.22
CA TYR A 66 8.94 -1.79 -10.16
C TYR A 66 10.35 -2.34 -10.32
N HIS A 67 11.36 -1.47 -10.22
CA HIS A 67 12.76 -1.87 -10.47
C HIS A 67 13.38 -2.64 -9.29
N GLY A 68 12.81 -2.51 -8.09
CA GLY A 68 13.24 -3.25 -6.90
C GLY A 68 12.40 -4.50 -6.62
N THR A 69 12.62 -5.10 -5.45
CA THR A 69 11.79 -6.20 -4.94
C THR A 69 10.79 -5.65 -3.93
N ALA A 70 9.50 -5.76 -4.23
CA ALA A 70 8.41 -5.39 -3.34
C ALA A 70 7.79 -6.62 -2.65
N SER A 71 7.39 -6.45 -1.39
CA SER A 71 6.60 -7.42 -0.62
C SER A 71 5.13 -6.99 -0.60
N PHE A 72 4.22 -7.97 -0.62
CA PHE A 72 2.77 -7.72 -0.71
C PHE A 72 2.04 -8.45 0.41
N TYR A 73 1.09 -7.76 1.03
CA TYR A 73 0.25 -8.28 2.10
C TYR A 73 -1.19 -7.83 1.87
N GLU A 74 -2.10 -8.78 1.71
CA GLU A 74 -3.54 -8.52 1.73
C GLU A 74 -4.01 -8.47 3.19
N PHE A 75 -4.82 -7.47 3.52
CA PHE A 75 -5.38 -7.34 4.86
C PHE A 75 -6.79 -6.76 4.81
N GLU A 76 -7.54 -7.07 5.85
CA GLU A 76 -8.85 -6.49 6.14
C GLU A 76 -8.77 -5.81 7.54
N PRO A 77 -9.61 -4.81 7.83
CA PRO A 77 -9.67 -4.23 9.16
C PRO A 77 -9.92 -5.30 10.23
N SER A 78 -9.13 -5.28 11.30
CA SER A 78 -9.20 -6.26 12.38
C SER A 78 -9.37 -5.59 13.74
N ASN A 79 -9.69 -6.39 14.76
CA ASN A 79 -9.78 -5.91 16.13
C ASN A 79 -8.42 -5.45 16.65
N GLY A 80 -8.43 -4.43 17.52
CA GLY A 80 -7.26 -4.00 18.25
C GLY A 80 -6.92 -4.93 19.43
N THR A 81 -6.07 -4.43 20.33
CA THR A 81 -5.62 -5.16 21.52
C THR A 81 -6.77 -5.67 22.37
N CYS A 82 -6.73 -6.95 22.74
CA CYS A 82 -7.68 -7.59 23.66
C CYS A 82 -6.97 -8.55 24.63
N SER A 83 -7.64 -8.88 25.74
CA SER A 83 -7.20 -9.94 26.64
C SER A 83 -7.58 -11.31 26.09
N ILE A 84 -6.70 -12.30 26.25
CA ILE A 84 -6.98 -13.70 25.92
C ILE A 84 -6.90 -14.52 27.21
N ASP A 85 -7.99 -15.17 27.58
CA ASP A 85 -8.02 -16.10 28.71
C ASP A 85 -7.35 -17.42 28.31
N LEU A 86 -6.09 -17.58 28.71
CA LEU A 86 -5.36 -18.83 28.55
C LEU A 86 -5.81 -19.79 29.66
N LYS A 87 -6.82 -20.62 29.39
CA LYS A 87 -7.11 -21.75 30.28
C LYS A 87 -5.90 -22.69 30.29
N ARG A 88 -5.27 -22.85 31.46
CA ARG A 88 -4.30 -23.91 31.73
C ARG A 88 -5.10 -25.14 32.17
N ASP A 89 -5.02 -26.21 31.38
CA ASP A 89 -5.38 -27.56 31.83
C ASP A 89 -4.36 -28.09 32.84
#